data_AF-B1XR74-F1
#
_entry.id   AF-B1XR74-F1
#
_cell.length_a   1.000
_cell.length_b   1.000
_cell.length_c   1.000
_cell.angle_alpha   90.00
_cell.angle_beta   90.00
_cell.angle_gamma   90.00
#
_symmetry.space_group_name_H-M   'P 1'
#
loop_
_entity.id
_entity.type
_entity.pdbx_description
1 polymer ?
#
loop_
_entity_poly.entity_id
_entity_poly.type
_entity_poly.pdbx_seq_one_letter_code
_entity_poly.pdbx_strand_id
1 'polypeptide(L)'
;MKSALQISNTNHTTKTMAITISLPDELAEQSIALALRLDLSLEALAVMALEEILDKHRRQSPADLELAQKMKIAQRGIEKYQQALIELSQ
;
A
#
# COMPACT_ATOMS: atom_id res chain seq x y z
N MET A 1 2.21 12.09 14.72
CA MET A 1 1.89 13.31 13.93
C MET A 1 1.44 12.79 12.58
N LYS A 2 0.24 13.14 12.06
CA LYS A 2 -0.25 12.55 10.80
C LYS A 2 0.59 13.01 9.61
N SER A 3 1.31 12.10 8.97
CA SER A 3 2.09 12.35 7.75
C SER A 3 1.23 12.02 6.52
N ALA A 4 1.07 13.00 5.62
CA ALA A 4 0.31 12.86 4.38
C ALA A 4 1.26 12.98 3.18
N LEU A 5 1.24 11.99 2.29
CA LEU A 5 1.99 12.03 1.04
C LEU A 5 1.07 12.54 -0.08
N GLN A 6 1.49 13.61 -0.74
CA GLN A 6 0.85 14.14 -1.95
C GLN A 6 1.71 13.75 -3.14
N ILE A 7 1.11 13.10 -4.14
CA ILE A 7 1.78 12.65 -5.37
C ILE A 7 1.21 13.45 -6.54
N SER A 8 2.08 14.07 -7.34
CA SER A 8 1.71 14.85 -8.52
C SER A 8 2.23 14.19 -9.81
N ASN A 9 1.39 14.08 -10.85
CA ASN A 9 1.75 13.54 -12.16
C ASN A 9 1.52 14.59 -13.27
N THR A 10 2.49 14.81 -14.14
CA THR A 10 2.37 15.65 -15.34
C THR A 10 2.56 14.80 -16.59
N ASN A 11 1.46 14.46 -17.26
CA ASN A 11 1.46 13.97 -18.63
C ASN A 11 0.63 14.90 -19.51
N HIS A 12 1.00 14.97 -20.79
CA HIS A 12 0.48 15.84 -21.85
C HIS A 12 -1.02 15.65 -22.15
N THR A 13 -1.86 15.98 -21.18
CA THR A 13 -3.27 16.38 -21.27
C THR A 13 -3.60 16.89 -19.87
N THR A 14 -3.64 18.20 -19.70
CA THR A 14 -3.53 18.94 -18.44
C THR A 14 -4.65 18.64 -17.44
N LYS A 15 -4.50 17.59 -16.64
CA LYS A 15 -5.19 17.43 -15.35
C LYS A 15 -4.27 16.72 -14.36
N THR A 16 -3.55 17.51 -13.57
CA THR A 16 -2.81 17.00 -12.41
C THR A 16 -3.82 16.46 -11.40
N MET A 17 -3.87 15.14 -11.25
CA MET A 17 -4.59 14.50 -10.16
C MET A 17 -3.65 14.38 -8.97
N ALA A 18 -3.93 15.13 -7.91
CA ALA A 18 -3.27 14.95 -6.62
C ALA A 18 -4.03 13.91 -5.81
N ILE A 19 -3.33 12.85 -5.37
CA ILE A 19 -3.88 11.84 -4.47
C ILE A 19 -3.18 12.01 -3.12
N THR A 20 -3.97 12.18 -2.06
CA THR A 20 -3.47 12.19 -0.68
C THR A 20 -3.56 10.80 -0.09
N ILE A 21 -2.42 10.22 0.30
CA ILE A 21 -2.36 8.92 0.94
C ILE A 21 -2.01 9.10 2.41
N SER A 22 -2.88 8.59 3.29
CA SER A 22 -2.60 8.51 4.72
C SER A 22 -1.89 7.19 5.02
N LEU A 23 -0.69 7.28 5.59
CA LEU A 23 0.12 6.12 5.97
C LEU A 23 0.22 6.06 7.50
N PRO A 24 0.33 4.85 8.10
CA PRO A 24 0.78 4.72 9.48
C PRO A 24 2.16 5.36 9.67
N ASP A 25 2.41 5.97 10.84
CA ASP A 25 3.64 6.73 11.12
C ASP A 25 4.91 5.91 10.82
N GLU A 26 4.96 4.65 11.24
CA GLU A 26 6.08 3.74 10.97
C GLU A 26 6.34 3.53 9.47
N LEU A 27 5.27 3.37 8.68
CA LEU A 27 5.40 3.17 7.23
C LEU A 27 5.83 4.45 6.53
N ALA A 28 5.39 5.61 7.02
CA ALA A 28 5.85 6.91 6.52
C ALA A 28 7.35 7.10 6.78
N GLU A 29 7.83 6.79 7.99
CA GLU A 29 9.25 6.87 8.35
C GLU A 29 10.12 5.96 7.49
N GLN A 30 9.71 4.70 7.32
CA GLN A 30 10.42 3.74 6.47
C GLN A 30 10.47 4.22 5.00
N SER A 31 9.37 4.78 4.50
CA SER A 31 9.31 5.30 3.13
C SER A 31 10.22 6.51 2.95
N ILE A 32 10.27 7.44 3.91
CA ILE A 32 11.17 8.59 3.89
C ILE A 32 12.64 8.14 3.92
N ALA A 33 12.99 7.22 4.83
CA ALA A 33 14.35 6.70 4.94
C ALA A 33 14.81 6.01 3.64
N LEU A 34 13.92 5.24 3.01
CA LEU A 34 14.20 4.59 1.74
C LEU A 34 14.38 5.60 0.59
N ALA A 35 13.52 6.61 0.51
CA ALA A 35 13.61 7.68 -0.49
C ALA A 35 14.96 8.41 -0.40
N LEU A 36 15.37 8.79 0.82
CA LEU A 36 16.67 9.42 1.08
C LEU A 36 17.84 8.53 0.68
N ARG A 37 17.79 7.23 1.01
CA ARG A 37 18.85 6.27 0.67
C ARG A 37 19.01 6.07 -0.84
N LEU A 38 17.92 6.21 -1.60
CA LEU A 38 17.91 6.05 -3.05
C LEU A 38 18.11 7.37 -3.81
N ASP A 39 18.27 8.49 -3.10
CA ASP A 39 18.31 9.85 -3.68
C ASP A 39 17.08 10.16 -4.55
N LEU A 40 15.89 9.78 -4.04
CA LEU A 40 14.61 9.97 -4.71
C LEU A 40 13.69 10.87 -3.88
N SER A 41 12.78 11.57 -4.56
CA SER A 41 11.63 12.17 -3.87
C SER A 41 10.67 11.08 -3.40
N LEU A 42 9.92 11.38 -2.34
CA LEU A 42 8.90 10.46 -1.82
C LEU A 42 7.77 10.22 -2.84
N GLU A 43 7.49 11.22 -3.69
CA GLU A 43 6.58 11.08 -4.84
C GLU A 43 7.11 10.07 -5.85
N ALA A 44 8.39 10.17 -6.23
CA ALA A 44 9.01 9.25 -7.18
C ALA A 44 9.03 7.82 -6.65
N LEU A 45 9.37 7.64 -5.37
CA LEU A 45 9.32 6.33 -4.71
C LEU A 45 7.90 5.75 -4.72
N ALA A 46 6.88 6.56 -4.47
CA ALA A 46 5.49 6.10 -4.47
C ALA A 46 5.00 5.73 -5.88
N VAL A 47 5.40 6.47 -6.91
CA VAL A 47 5.12 6.12 -8.30
C VAL A 47 5.78 4.78 -8.65
N MET A 48 7.06 4.58 -8.33
CA MET A 48 7.76 3.32 -8.57
C MET A 48 7.10 2.14 -7.85
N ALA A 49 6.70 2.33 -6.58
CA ALA A 49 6.00 1.29 -5.84
C ALA A 49 4.64 0.94 -6.48
N LEU A 50 3.91 1.94 -6.99
CA LEU A 50 2.65 1.73 -7.68
C LEU A 50 2.84 0.98 -9.00
N GLU A 51 3.86 1.34 -9.79
CA GLU A 51 4.21 0.64 -11.03
C GLU A 51 4.54 -0.83 -10.77
N GLU A 52 5.36 -1.11 -9.76
CA GLU A 52 5.73 -2.47 -9.37
C GLU A 52 4.51 -3.29 -8.93
N ILE A 53 3.57 -2.69 -8.18
CA ILE A 53 2.32 -3.35 -7.78
C ILE A 53 1.48 -3.65 -9.03
N LEU A 54 1.31 -2.68 -9.92
CA LEU A 54 0.51 -2.84 -11.13
C LEU A 54 1.13 -3.88 -12.08
N ASP A 55 2.45 -3.91 -12.22
CA ASP A 55 3.14 -4.90 -13.04
C ASP A 55 3.00 -6.31 -12.45
N LYS A 56 3.13 -6.47 -11.12
CA LYS A 56 2.81 -7.73 -10.44
C LYS A 56 1.39 -8.21 -10.73
N HIS A 57 0.42 -7.31 -10.67
CA HIS A 57 -0.99 -7.62 -10.92
C HIS A 57 -1.27 -7.87 -12.42
N ARG A 58 -0.54 -7.21 -13.32
CA ARG A 58 -0.63 -7.43 -14.77
C ARG A 58 -0.09 -8.79 -15.18
N ARG A 59 0.92 -9.30 -14.48
CA ARG A 59 1.51 -10.63 -14.69
C ARG A 59 0.72 -11.76 -14.05
N GLN A 60 -0.21 -11.47 -13.13
CA GLN A 60 -1.08 -12.44 -12.48
C GLN A 60 -2.41 -12.54 -13.23
N SER A 61 -2.94 -13.76 -13.38
CA SER A 61 -4.29 -13.92 -13.93
C SER A 61 -5.28 -13.20 -13.00
N PRO A 62 -6.32 -12.50 -13.51
CA PRO A 62 -7.35 -11.89 -12.68
C PRO A 62 -7.96 -12.84 -11.65
N ALA A 63 -8.03 -14.14 -11.97
CA ALA A 63 -8.49 -15.18 -11.05
C ALA A 63 -7.55 -15.40 -9.86
N ASP A 64 -6.23 -15.29 -10.07
CA ASP A 64 -5.22 -15.45 -9.02
C ASP A 64 -5.22 -14.26 -8.06
N LEU A 65 -5.47 -13.06 -8.58
CA LEU A 65 -5.63 -11.85 -7.79
C LEU A 65 -6.87 -11.90 -6.90
N GLU A 66 -8.01 -12.30 -7.47
CA GLU A 66 -9.24 -12.46 -6.73
C GLU A 66 -9.09 -13.52 -5.63
N LEU A 67 -8.42 -14.64 -5.94
CA LEU A 67 -8.14 -15.69 -4.96
C LEU A 67 -7.22 -15.18 -3.83
N ALA A 68 -6.12 -14.50 -4.15
CA ALA A 68 -5.21 -13.95 -3.15
C ALA A 68 -5.91 -12.94 -2.23
N GLN A 69 -6.79 -12.10 -2.80
CA GLN A 69 -7.56 -11.13 -2.03
C GLN A 69 -8.57 -11.82 -1.10
N LYS A 70 -9.28 -12.85 -1.59
CA LYS A 70 -10.18 -13.69 -0.78
C LYS A 70 -9.44 -14.41 0.34
N MET A 71 -8.26 -14.98 0.07
CA MET A 71 -7.43 -15.62 1.09
C MET A 71 -6.98 -14.64 2.17
N LYS A 72 -6.60 -13.42 1.81
CA LYS A 72 -6.19 -12.38 2.77
C LYS A 72 -7.35 -11.94 3.67
N ILE A 73 -8.57 -11.86 3.13
CA ILE A 73 -9.79 -11.59 3.91
C ILE A 73 -10.07 -12.76 4.87
N ALA A 74 -10.00 -13.99 4.40
CA ALA A 74 -10.23 -15.19 5.20
C ALA A 74 -9.22 -15.29 6.36
N GLN A 75 -7.92 -15.08 6.08
CA GLN A 75 -6.85 -15.07 7.07
C GLN A 75 -7.13 -14.06 8.19
N ARG A 76 -7.51 -12.83 7.83
CA ARG A 76 -7.85 -11.78 8.80
C ARG A 76 -9.08 -12.13 9.64
N GLY A 77 -10.04 -12.86 9.06
CA GLY A 77 -11.20 -13.38 9.79
C GLY A 77 -10.82 -14.44 10.82
N ILE A 78 -9.93 -15.37 10.44
CA ILE A 78 -9.40 -16.43 11.32
C ILE A 78 -8.64 -15.82 12.49
N GLU A 79 -7.76 -14.85 12.24
CA GLU A 79 -7.00 -14.15 13.29
C GLU A 79 -7.92 -13.46 14.30
N LYS A 80 -8.98 -12.79 13.84
CA LYS A 80 -10.00 -12.19 14.73
C LYS A 80 -10.74 -13.23 15.55
N TYR A 81 -11.09 -14.37 14.94
CA TYR A 81 -11.78 -15.44 15.63
C TYR A 81 -10.89 -16.09 16.70
N GLN A 82 -9.62 -16.33 16.38
CA GLN A 82 -8.62 -16.81 17.36
C GLN A 82 -8.46 -15.84 18.53
N GLN A 83 -8.39 -14.54 18.25
CA GLN A 83 -8.33 -13.52 19.30
C GLN A 83 -9.55 -13.56 20.22
N ALA A 84 -10.76 -13.66 19.65
CA ALA A 84 -11.99 -13.78 20.42
C ALA A 84 -12.04 -15.06 21.27
N LEU A 85 -11.52 -16.18 20.77
CA LEU A 85 -11.41 -17.42 21.54
C LEU A 85 -10.44 -17.30 22.71
N ILE A 86 -9.31 -16.60 22.53
CA ILE A 86 -8.36 -16.32 23.61
C ILE A 86 -9.04 -15.47 24.68
N GLU A 87 -9.75 -14.41 24.29
CA GLU A 87 -10.47 -13.52 25.21
C GLU A 87 -11.58 -14.24 25.99
N LEU A 88 -12.28 -15.19 25.38
CA LEU A 88 -13.31 -16.01 26.05
C LEU A 88 -12.74 -17.06 27.02
N SER A 89 -11.46 -17.40 26.89
CA SER A 89 -10.78 -18.39 27.74
C SER A 89 -10.12 -17.79 28.99
N GLN A 90 -10.16 -16.46 29.13
CA GLN A 90 -9.68 -15.70 30.29
C GLN A 90 -10.84 -15.39 31.24
#